data_AF-A0A6F9WRK0-F1
#
_entry.id   AF-A0A6F9WRK0-F1
#
_cell.length_a   1.000
_cell.length_b   1.000
_cell.length_c   1.000
_cell.angle_alpha   90.00
_cell.angle_beta   90.00
_cell.angle_gamma   90.00
#
_symmetry.space_group_name_H-M   'P 1'
#
loop_
_entity.id
_entity.type
_entity.pdbx_description
1 polymer ?
#
loop_
_entity_poly.entity_id
_entity_poly.type
_entity_poly.pdbx_seq_one_letter_code
_entity_poly.pdbx_strand_id
1 'polypeptide(L)'
;MQNNEEVVTNENLVGNLASSESEVEHPRYRMAKVVGICPECGDSVFELIQSVSCFEALKGNCSFILDRSQFERHGMPEDGILDLLEDGVFEYDLCSTGMPVFYRAQLVRLEDRGWYVEFIGTIY
;
A
#
# COMPACT_ATOMS: atom_id res chain seq x y z
N MET A 1 -45.78 -38.54 -29.01
CA MET A 1 -45.73 -38.33 -27.55
C MET A 1 -44.23 -38.28 -27.22
N GLN A 2 -43.64 -37.08 -27.28
CA GLN A 2 -43.10 -36.31 -26.13
C GLN A 2 -41.94 -37.03 -25.40
N ASN A 3 -40.77 -36.48 -25.07
CA ASN A 3 -40.00 -35.25 -25.32
C ASN A 3 -38.57 -35.62 -24.82
N ASN A 4 -37.50 -35.33 -25.57
CA ASN A 4 -36.44 -34.34 -25.28
C ASN A 4 -35.63 -34.57 -23.97
N GLU A 5 -34.31 -34.70 -24.08
CA GLU A 5 -33.31 -33.75 -23.54
C GLU A 5 -31.88 -34.32 -23.69
N GLU A 6 -31.03 -33.58 -24.40
CA GLU A 6 -29.63 -33.86 -24.71
C GLU A 6 -28.72 -33.41 -23.55
N VAL A 7 -27.68 -34.17 -23.24
CA VAL A 7 -26.56 -33.68 -22.41
C VAL A 7 -25.23 -34.06 -23.08
N VAL A 8 -24.63 -33.06 -23.73
CA VAL A 8 -23.24 -33.06 -24.19
C VAL A 8 -22.39 -32.53 -23.04
N THR A 9 -21.31 -33.23 -22.68
CA THR A 9 -20.26 -32.68 -21.79
C THR A 9 -18.91 -32.88 -22.45
N ASN A 10 -18.21 -31.77 -22.67
CA ASN A 10 -16.92 -31.68 -23.31
C ASN A 10 -15.97 -30.84 -22.46
N GLU A 11 -14.93 -31.54 -21.97
CA GLU A 11 -13.51 -31.22 -22.10
C GLU A 11 -12.88 -29.97 -21.44
N ASN A 12 -11.68 -30.24 -20.90
CA ASN A 12 -10.52 -29.36 -20.74
C ASN A 12 -10.41 -28.48 -19.49
N LEU A 13 -9.85 -29.08 -18.43
CA LEU A 13 -9.13 -28.41 -17.35
C LEU A 13 -7.70 -28.09 -17.82
N VAL A 14 -7.50 -26.88 -18.34
CA VAL A 14 -6.17 -26.27 -18.47
C VAL A 14 -5.88 -25.53 -17.16
N GLY A 15 -4.90 -26.02 -16.41
CA GLY A 15 -4.35 -25.29 -15.27
C GLY A 15 -3.58 -24.07 -15.75
N ASN A 16 -3.95 -22.90 -15.24
CA ASN A 16 -3.14 -21.69 -15.30
C ASN A 16 -3.08 -21.09 -13.89
N LEU A 17 -1.87 -21.08 -13.33
CA LEU A 17 -1.51 -20.21 -12.21
C LEU A 17 -1.63 -18.77 -12.70
N ALA A 18 -2.66 -18.06 -12.23
CA ALA A 18 -2.69 -16.62 -12.24
C ALA A 18 -2.47 -16.16 -10.80
N SER A 19 -1.35 -15.47 -10.58
CA SER A 19 -1.09 -14.65 -9.41
C SER A 19 -2.30 -13.76 -9.18
N SER A 20 -3.01 -13.97 -8.08
CA SER A 20 -4.15 -13.17 -7.67
C SER A 20 -3.65 -11.83 -7.15
N GLU A 21 -3.34 -10.91 -8.06
CA GLU A 21 -3.38 -9.48 -7.77
C GLU A 21 -4.86 -9.14 -7.59
N SER A 22 -5.35 -9.21 -6.35
CA SER A 22 -6.73 -8.91 -6.02
C SER A 22 -6.96 -7.40 -6.15
N GLU A 23 -7.31 -6.96 -7.35
CA GLU A 23 -7.81 -5.62 -7.63
C GLU A 23 -9.14 -5.41 -6.90
N VAL A 24 -9.14 -4.59 -5.85
CA VAL A 24 -10.36 -4.26 -5.08
C VAL A 24 -11.13 -3.18 -5.84
N GLU A 25 -12.18 -3.57 -6.57
CA GLU A 25 -13.06 -2.61 -7.25
C GLU A 25 -13.96 -1.86 -6.25
N HIS A 26 -13.54 -0.66 -5.85
CA HIS A 26 -14.43 0.36 -5.26
C HIS A 26 -14.63 1.52 -6.26
N PRO A 27 -15.85 2.03 -6.46
CA PRO A 27 -16.16 3.02 -7.52
C PRO A 27 -15.42 4.36 -7.37
N ARG A 28 -14.76 4.62 -6.24
CA ARG A 28 -13.88 5.79 -5.99
C ARG A 28 -12.38 5.49 -6.04
N TYR A 29 -11.98 4.23 -6.15
CA TYR A 29 -10.59 3.76 -5.92
C TYR A 29 -10.13 2.80 -7.01
N ARG A 30 -10.34 3.20 -8.27
CA ARG A 30 -10.14 2.36 -9.47
C ARG A 30 -8.68 1.92 -9.73
N MET A 31 -7.73 2.22 -8.84
CA MET A 31 -6.30 1.84 -8.95
C MET A 31 -5.66 1.68 -7.56
N ALA A 32 -6.31 0.97 -6.65
CA ALA A 32 -5.76 0.72 -5.31
C ALA A 32 -4.84 -0.51 -5.34
N LYS A 33 -3.52 -0.29 -5.35
CA LYS A 33 -2.52 -1.36 -5.23
C LYS A 33 -2.30 -1.67 -3.75
N VAL A 34 -2.28 -2.95 -3.39
CA VAL A 34 -1.86 -3.38 -2.04
C VAL A 34 -0.35 -3.13 -1.91
N VAL A 35 0.05 -2.38 -0.88
CA VAL A 35 1.45 -2.00 -0.64
C VAL A 35 2.01 -2.51 0.68
N GLY A 36 1.21 -3.16 1.52
CA GLY A 36 1.71 -3.75 2.75
C GLY A 36 0.62 -4.06 3.76
N ILE A 37 1.04 -4.23 5.01
CA ILE A 37 0.17 -4.55 6.13
C ILE A 37 0.10 -3.35 7.09
N CYS A 38 -1.07 -3.12 7.66
CA CYS A 38 -1.34 -2.02 8.56
C CYS A 38 -0.69 -2.30 9.93
N PRO A 39 0.18 -1.42 10.43
CA PRO A 39 0.82 -1.60 11.72
C PRO A 39 -0.15 -1.37 12.90
N GLU A 40 -1.33 -0.79 12.67
CA GLU A 40 -2.33 -0.58 13.71
C GLU A 40 -3.25 -1.79 13.91
N CYS A 41 -3.72 -2.41 12.83
CA CYS A 41 -4.78 -3.43 12.89
C CYS A 41 -4.45 -4.73 12.13
N GLY A 42 -3.33 -4.80 11.40
CA GLY A 42 -2.90 -5.99 10.67
C GLY A 42 -3.63 -6.27 9.35
N ASP A 43 -4.53 -5.39 8.91
CA ASP A 43 -5.22 -5.52 7.62
C ASP A 43 -4.38 -4.91 6.46
N SER A 44 -4.82 -5.10 5.23
CA SER A 44 -4.13 -4.63 4.03
C SER A 44 -4.09 -3.11 3.96
N VAL A 45 -2.93 -2.58 3.57
CA VAL A 45 -2.73 -1.16 3.26
C VAL A 45 -2.70 -1.00 1.74
N PHE A 46 -3.44 -0.01 1.26
CA PHE A 46 -3.55 0.31 -0.16
C PHE A 46 -2.92 1.66 -0.44
N GLU A 47 -2.24 1.74 -1.57
CA GLU A 47 -1.83 3.00 -2.16
C GLU A 47 -2.99 3.58 -2.96
N LEU A 48 -3.35 4.81 -2.60
CA LEU A 48 -4.33 5.66 -3.25
C LEU A 48 -3.60 6.82 -3.93
N ILE A 49 -4.29 7.56 -4.79
CA ILE A 49 -3.72 8.66 -5.58
C ILE A 49 -2.99 9.68 -4.68
N GLN A 50 -3.54 10.00 -3.50
CA GLN A 50 -3.01 11.03 -2.61
C GLN A 50 -2.63 10.51 -1.22
N SER A 51 -2.76 9.22 -0.95
CA SER A 51 -2.51 8.68 0.38
C SER A 51 -2.24 7.18 0.36
N VAL A 52 -1.66 6.71 1.45
CA VAL A 52 -1.51 5.28 1.76
C VAL A 52 -2.43 5.01 2.95
N SER A 53 -3.43 4.15 2.77
CA SER A 53 -4.51 3.99 3.76
C SER A 53 -4.77 2.51 4.05
N CYS A 54 -5.06 2.20 5.32
CA CYS A 54 -5.55 0.88 5.71
C CYS A 54 -6.96 0.62 5.18
N PHE A 55 -7.26 -0.63 4.82
CA PHE A 55 -8.61 -1.07 4.45
C PHE A 55 -9.69 -0.71 5.47
N GLU A 56 -9.43 -1.02 6.74
CA GLU A 56 -10.36 -0.77 7.83
C GLU A 56 -10.50 0.72 8.15
N ALA A 57 -9.53 1.56 7.74
CA ALA A 57 -9.66 3.00 7.86
C ALA A 57 -10.76 3.55 6.95
N LEU A 58 -10.97 2.94 5.78
CA LEU A 58 -12.08 3.29 4.89
C LEU A 58 -13.45 2.98 5.51
N LYS A 59 -13.51 2.05 6.46
CA LYS A 59 -14.71 1.67 7.21
C LYS A 59 -14.86 2.42 8.53
N GLY A 60 -13.85 3.21 8.93
CA GLY A 60 -13.81 3.92 10.21
C GLY A 60 -13.37 3.06 11.40
N ASN A 61 -12.84 1.86 11.17
CA ASN A 61 -12.40 0.92 12.21
C ASN A 61 -10.89 0.99 12.49
N CYS A 62 -10.14 1.78 11.71
CA CYS A 62 -8.71 2.00 11.87
C CYS A 62 -8.38 3.47 11.58
N SER A 63 -7.33 4.01 12.20
CA SER A 63 -6.89 5.40 12.01
C SER A 63 -5.66 5.55 11.11
N PHE A 64 -5.19 4.46 10.50
CA PHE A 64 -3.99 4.45 9.67
C PHE A 64 -4.21 5.06 8.28
N ILE A 65 -3.74 6.30 8.11
CA ILE A 65 -3.72 7.05 6.85
C ILE A 65 -2.42 7.88 6.83
N LEU A 66 -1.64 7.74 5.77
CA LEU A 66 -0.47 8.58 5.48
C LEU A 66 -0.70 9.37 4.21
N ASP A 67 -0.48 10.68 4.26
CA ASP A 67 -0.64 11.56 3.10
C ASP A 67 0.59 11.49 2.19
N ARG A 68 0.39 11.37 0.88
CA ARG A 68 1.47 11.20 -0.09
C ARG A 68 2.44 12.40 -0.11
N SER A 69 1.95 13.59 0.21
CA SER A 69 2.77 14.81 0.27
C SER A 69 3.86 14.75 1.35
N GLN A 70 3.72 13.89 2.38
CA GLN A 70 4.77 13.64 3.36
C GLN A 70 6.01 13.01 2.73
N PHE A 71 5.83 12.11 1.76
CA PHE A 71 6.93 11.40 1.10
C PHE A 71 7.55 12.24 -0.02
N GLU A 72 6.71 12.87 -0.85
CA GLU A 72 7.15 13.62 -2.03
C GLU A 72 8.08 14.77 -1.68
N ARG A 73 7.79 15.48 -0.58
CA ARG A 73 8.62 16.59 -0.10
C ARG A 73 10.03 16.16 0.28
N HIS A 74 10.16 14.92 0.74
CA HIS A 74 11.40 14.34 1.23
C HIS A 74 12.05 13.41 0.21
N GLY A 75 11.58 13.37 -1.04
CA GLY A 75 12.18 12.57 -2.12
C GLY A 75 12.30 11.09 -1.79
N MET A 76 11.40 10.57 -0.95
CA MET A 76 11.41 9.16 -0.55
C MET A 76 11.07 8.29 -1.77
N PRO A 77 11.83 7.21 -2.02
CA PRO A 77 11.56 6.29 -3.12
C PRO A 77 10.27 5.49 -2.87
N GLU A 78 9.67 5.01 -3.96
CA GLU A 78 8.34 4.38 -3.96
C GLU A 78 8.33 3.06 -3.17
N ASP A 79 9.42 2.31 -3.21
CA ASP A 79 9.63 1.06 -2.46
C ASP A 79 9.81 1.31 -0.96
N GLY A 80 10.29 2.48 -0.55
CA GLY A 80 10.49 2.80 0.86
C GLY A 80 9.21 2.74 1.70
N ILE A 81 8.03 2.85 1.09
CA ILE A 81 6.76 2.70 1.82
C ILE A 81 6.59 1.27 2.35
N LEU A 82 7.01 0.26 1.58
CA LEU A 82 6.95 -1.15 2.00
C LEU A 82 7.82 -1.37 3.24
N ASP A 83 9.08 -0.95 3.16
CA ASP A 83 10.04 -1.07 4.26
C ASP A 83 9.55 -0.29 5.51
N LEU A 84 8.97 0.89 5.29
CA LEU A 84 8.41 1.69 6.38
C LEU A 84 7.20 1.00 7.05
N LEU A 85 6.37 0.27 6.31
CA LEU A 85 5.25 -0.49 6.86
C LEU A 85 5.71 -1.78 7.57
N GLU A 86 6.77 -2.41 7.09
CA GLU A 86 7.32 -3.66 7.65
C GLU A 86 8.16 -3.42 8.90
N ASP A 87 9.15 -2.53 8.81
CA ASP A 87 10.14 -2.30 9.86
C ASP A 87 9.83 -1.07 10.72
N GLY A 88 8.88 -0.23 10.29
CA GLY A 88 8.58 1.04 10.94
C GLY A 88 9.65 2.12 10.71
N VAL A 89 10.71 1.80 9.98
CA VAL A 89 11.85 2.67 9.69
C VAL A 89 12.34 2.40 8.28
N PHE A 90 12.74 3.44 7.57
CA PHE A 90 13.36 3.33 6.24
C PHE A 90 14.51 4.33 6.11
N GLU A 91 15.65 3.91 5.55
CA GLU A 91 16.86 4.72 5.44
C GLU A 91 17.27 4.86 3.97
N TYR A 92 17.56 6.08 3.52
CA TYR A 92 17.90 6.35 2.11
C TYR A 92 18.78 7.58 1.94
N ASP A 93 19.59 7.55 0.90
CA ASP A 93 20.44 8.68 0.51
C ASP A 93 19.77 9.56 -0.54
N LEU A 94 19.88 10.87 -0.36
CA LEU A 94 19.45 11.88 -1.33
C LEU A 94 20.61 12.78 -1.73
N CYS A 95 20.94 12.76 -3.01
CA CYS A 95 21.86 13.70 -3.63
C CYS A 95 21.10 14.88 -4.23
N SER A 96 20.60 15.79 -3.38
CA SER A 96 20.10 17.08 -3.84
C SER A 96 21.21 18.12 -3.69
N THR A 97 21.70 18.70 -4.80
CA THR A 97 22.70 19.79 -4.84
C THR A 97 24.17 19.43 -4.60
N GLY A 98 24.54 18.14 -4.72
CA GLY A 98 25.95 17.71 -4.68
C GLY A 98 26.49 17.46 -3.26
N MET A 99 25.66 17.63 -2.23
CA MET A 99 25.92 17.12 -0.89
C MET A 99 25.04 15.89 -0.65
N PRO A 100 25.62 14.75 -0.25
CA PRO A 100 24.83 13.58 0.14
C PRO A 100 24.12 13.89 1.47
N VAL A 101 22.79 13.76 1.46
CA VAL A 101 21.97 13.81 2.68
C VAL A 101 21.46 12.41 2.95
N PHE A 102 21.80 11.86 4.11
CA PHE A 102 21.22 10.62 4.58
C PHE A 102 19.93 10.92 5.32
N TYR A 103 18.83 10.33 4.88
CA TYR A 103 17.54 10.42 5.54
C TYR A 103 17.20 9.12 6.24
N ARG A 104 16.68 9.26 7.46
CA ARG A 104 15.94 8.22 8.15
C ARG A 104 14.48 8.66 8.27
N ALA A 105 13.59 7.89 7.66
CA ALA A 105 12.15 7.98 7.83
C ALA A 105 11.71 7.03 8.96
N GLN A 106 10.86 7.49 9.87
CA GLN A 106 10.28 6.67 10.93
C GLN A 106 8.77 6.87 10.98
N LEU A 107 8.06 5.76 11.07
CA LEU A 107 6.62 5.77 11.23
C LEU A 107 6.26 6.03 12.70
N VAL A 108 5.49 7.09 12.94
CA VAL A 108 5.15 7.53 14.31
C VAL A 108 3.64 7.69 14.44
N ARG A 109 3.10 7.24 15.58
CA ARG A 109 1.70 7.41 15.95
C ARG A 109 1.58 8.45 17.07
N LEU A 110 0.81 9.51 16.83
CA LEU A 110 0.39 10.47 17.86
C LEU A 110 -1.04 10.17 18.28
N GLU A 111 -1.30 10.17 19.59
CA GLU A 111 -2.63 9.88 20.15
C GLU A 111 -3.72 10.79 19.57
N ASP A 112 -3.41 12.08 19.36
CA ASP A 112 -4.39 13.08 18.93
C ASP A 112 -4.40 13.38 17.42
N ARG A 113 -3.38 12.93 16.68
CA ARG A 113 -3.16 13.33 15.26
C ARG A 113 -3.06 12.16 14.29
N GLY A 114 -3.10 10.92 14.79
CA GLY A 114 -2.97 9.73 13.96
C GLY A 114 -1.52 9.47 13.56
N TRP A 115 -1.36 8.85 12.38
CA TRP A 115 -0.07 8.40 11.87
C TRP A 115 0.60 9.45 10.99
N TYR A 116 1.92 9.56 11.10
CA TYR A 116 2.74 10.41 10.26
C TYR A 116 4.15 9.83 10.15
N VAL A 117 4.94 10.39 9.24
CA VAL A 117 6.32 9.98 9.02
C VAL A 117 7.25 11.10 9.46
N GLU A 118 8.14 10.78 10.39
CA GLU A 118 9.20 11.67 10.82
C GLU A 118 10.44 11.46 9.94
N PHE A 119 10.98 12.53 9.38
CA PHE A 119 12.19 12.50 8.54
C PHE A 119 13.35 13.20 9.25
N ILE A 120 14.43 12.47 9.46
CA ILE A 120 15.66 12.97 10.08
C ILE A 120 16.77 12.95 9.03
N GLY A 121 17.21 14.12 8.59
CA GLY A 121 18.29 14.27 7.59
C GLY A 121 19.64 14.60 8.24
N THR A 122 20.71 13.90 7.84
CA THR A 122 22.09 14.18 8.23
C THR A 122 22.91 14.53 6.99
N ILE A 123 23.65 15.65 7.05
CA ILE A 123 24.54 16.11 5.97
C ILE A 123 25.96 15.65 6.31
N TYR A 124 26.68 15.10 5.33
CA TYR A 124 28.09 14.71 5.45
C TYR A 124 29.02 15.65 4.68
#